data_AF-A0AAE3AP01-F1
#
_entry.id   AF-A0AAE3AP01-F1
#
_cell.length_a   1.000
_cell.length_b   1.000
_cell.length_c   1.000
_cell.angle_alpha   90.00
_cell.angle_beta   90.00
_cell.angle_gamma   90.00
#
_symmetry.space_group_name_H-M   'P 1'
#
loop_
_entity.id
_entity.type
_entity.pdbx_description
1 polymer ?
#
loop_
_entity_poly.entity_id
_entity_poly.type
_entity_poly.pdbx_seq_one_letter_code
_entity_poly.pdbx_strand_id
1 'polypeptide(L)'
;MKDIMDLHSHTIVSGHAYNTLYEMVRSASDKGLSLLGVTEHAPGIPGACHPFYFINFKVVPRELYGVRLMLGCELNIIDYLGSVDLEPRFLRGLDFGIASIHDPCFTSGTVAQNTSAYLGAMKHPSVQIIGHPDDGRFPVDYETLVCAAKEEHVLLEVNSSSLHPQSNRKNAHENYLTMLELCKKHKTSIVLDSDAHCEADVGNHSRAYDLLKEVDFPEELVVNTSLEKAASYIPCLAKMLTAGGPAND
;
A
#
# COMPACT_ATOMS: atom_id res chain seq x y z
N MET A 1 15.20 13.96 0.16
CA MET A 1 13.97 13.45 -0.46
C MET A 1 12.76 14.22 0.03
N LYS A 2 11.93 14.72 -0.88
CA LYS A 2 10.62 15.28 -0.56
C LYS A 2 9.64 14.14 -0.33
N ASP A 3 8.93 14.11 0.79
CA ASP A 3 7.87 13.14 1.06
C ASP A 3 6.55 13.87 1.18
N ILE A 4 5.55 13.50 0.39
CA ILE A 4 4.26 14.20 0.38
C ILE A 4 3.06 13.28 0.39
N MET A 5 3.25 11.97 0.52
CA MET A 5 2.13 11.03 0.52
C MET A 5 2.37 9.82 1.39
N ASP A 6 1.28 9.26 1.88
CA ASP A 6 1.20 7.98 2.57
C ASP A 6 -0.07 7.31 2.03
N LEU A 7 0.06 6.17 1.37
CA LEU A 7 -1.00 5.47 0.67
C LEU A 7 -1.51 4.24 1.42
N HIS A 8 -0.85 3.80 2.49
CA HIS A 8 -1.30 2.68 3.30
C HIS A 8 -1.61 3.13 4.73
N SER A 9 -2.89 3.29 5.04
CA SER A 9 -3.35 3.59 6.39
C SER A 9 -4.75 3.03 6.66
N HIS A 10 -5.07 2.81 7.93
CA HIS A 10 -6.31 2.18 8.37
C HIS A 10 -7.05 3.05 9.40
N THR A 11 -8.37 3.01 9.36
CA THR A 11 -9.22 3.70 10.35
C THR A 11 -9.90 2.69 11.27
N ILE A 12 -10.67 3.20 12.23
CA ILE A 12 -11.41 2.39 13.21
C ILE A 12 -12.26 1.27 12.60
N VAL A 13 -12.62 1.35 11.32
CA VAL A 13 -13.40 0.31 10.64
C VAL A 13 -12.59 -0.94 10.26
N SER A 14 -11.24 -0.89 10.28
CA SER A 14 -10.37 -2.07 10.20
C SER A 14 -10.38 -2.93 11.47
N GLY A 15 -11.04 -2.48 12.55
CA GLY A 15 -11.26 -3.23 13.78
C GLY A 15 -10.09 -3.20 14.78
N HIS A 16 -8.86 -2.95 14.32
CA HIS A 16 -7.67 -2.83 15.17
C HIS A 16 -6.83 -1.57 14.91
N ALA A 17 -7.44 -0.58 14.28
CA ALA A 17 -6.96 0.80 14.20
C ALA A 17 -7.83 1.71 15.08
N TYR A 18 -7.29 2.87 15.47
CA TYR A 18 -7.77 3.61 16.64
C TYR A 18 -8.31 5.01 16.35
N ASN A 19 -8.28 5.44 15.08
CA ASN A 19 -8.70 6.78 14.68
C ASN A 19 -9.75 6.74 13.57
N THR A 20 -10.60 7.75 13.55
CA THR A 20 -11.57 7.98 12.47
C THR A 20 -10.88 8.49 11.20
N LEU A 21 -11.55 8.37 10.05
CA LEU A 21 -11.09 8.95 8.79
C LEU A 21 -10.66 10.42 8.95
N TYR A 22 -11.48 11.25 9.61
CA TYR A 22 -11.20 12.69 9.72
C TYR A 22 -9.99 12.98 10.61
N GLU A 23 -9.75 12.18 11.65
CA GLU A 23 -8.56 12.30 12.50
C GLU A 23 -7.29 11.90 11.74
N MET A 24 -7.34 10.81 10.96
CA MET A 24 -6.23 10.38 10.12
C MET A 24 -5.85 11.47 9.10
N VAL A 25 -6.84 12.05 8.43
CA VAL A 25 -6.60 13.13 7.45
C VAL A 25 -6.12 14.42 8.12
N ARG A 26 -6.59 14.72 9.34
CA ARG A 26 -6.11 15.87 10.08
C ARG A 26 -4.63 15.74 10.42
N SER A 27 -4.20 14.56 10.87
CA SER A 27 -2.80 14.26 11.15
C SER A 27 -1.93 14.36 9.89
N ALA A 28 -2.40 13.82 8.77
CA ALA A 28 -1.74 13.97 7.47
C ALA A 28 -1.52 15.45 7.10
N SER A 29 -2.55 16.29 7.29
CA SER A 29 -2.50 17.73 7.04
C SER A 29 -1.47 18.43 7.94
N ASP A 30 -1.50 18.14 9.24
CA ASP A 30 -0.59 18.73 10.22
C ASP A 30 0.88 18.32 9.99
N LYS A 31 1.10 17.15 9.37
CA LYS A 31 2.42 16.65 8.94
C LYS A 31 2.81 17.07 7.52
N GLY A 32 1.97 17.84 6.82
CA GLY A 32 2.28 18.41 5.52
C GLY A 32 2.15 17.45 4.33
N LEU A 33 1.45 16.33 4.49
CA LEU A 33 1.13 15.44 3.36
C LEU A 33 0.17 16.14 2.40
N SER A 34 0.37 15.92 1.10
CA SER A 34 -0.51 16.41 0.04
C SER A 34 -1.54 15.37 -0.41
N LEU A 35 -1.29 14.09 -0.11
CA LEU A 35 -2.10 12.94 -0.49
C LEU A 35 -2.11 11.91 0.65
N LEU A 36 -3.28 11.40 1.00
CA LEU A 36 -3.43 10.29 1.94
C LEU A 36 -4.28 9.19 1.30
N GLY A 37 -3.80 7.95 1.36
CA GLY A 37 -4.55 6.74 1.08
C GLY A 37 -5.12 6.15 2.36
N VAL A 38 -6.43 5.92 2.38
CA VAL A 38 -7.11 5.15 3.41
C VAL A 38 -7.52 3.82 2.79
N THR A 39 -6.90 2.75 3.24
CA THR A 39 -6.92 1.41 2.64
C THR A 39 -7.32 0.40 3.69
N GLU A 40 -8.59 0.41 4.08
CA GLU A 40 -9.10 -0.52 5.10
C GLU A 40 -8.83 -1.97 4.70
N HIS A 41 -8.68 -2.85 5.68
CA HIS A 41 -8.58 -4.27 5.40
C HIS A 41 -9.85 -4.78 4.71
N ALA A 42 -9.64 -5.70 3.76
CA ALA A 42 -10.71 -6.52 3.24
C ALA A 42 -11.26 -7.50 4.31
N PRO A 43 -12.49 -8.02 4.13
CA PRO A 43 -13.24 -8.73 5.19
C PRO A 43 -12.63 -10.03 5.70
N GLY A 44 -11.63 -10.59 5.02
CA GLY A 44 -10.90 -11.77 5.48
C GLY A 44 -10.17 -11.55 6.81
N ILE A 45 -9.78 -10.30 7.11
CA ILE A 45 -9.18 -9.96 8.41
C ILE A 45 -10.26 -9.95 9.50
N PRO A 46 -10.06 -10.68 10.62
CA PRO A 46 -11.01 -10.68 11.72
C PRO A 46 -11.26 -9.27 12.28
N GLY A 47 -12.52 -8.84 12.27
CA GLY A 47 -12.94 -7.54 12.79
C GLY A 47 -12.93 -6.39 11.77
N ALA A 48 -12.50 -6.65 10.53
CA ALA A 48 -12.57 -5.67 9.45
C ALA A 48 -14.01 -5.34 9.03
N CYS A 49 -14.15 -4.24 8.28
CA CYS A 49 -15.45 -3.71 7.89
C CYS A 49 -16.23 -4.64 6.94
N HIS A 50 -17.55 -4.49 6.93
CA HIS A 50 -18.41 -5.17 5.96
C HIS A 50 -18.15 -4.59 4.54
N PRO A 51 -18.15 -5.39 3.46
CA PRO A 51 -17.88 -4.93 2.09
C PRO A 51 -18.69 -3.72 1.58
N PHE A 52 -19.86 -3.48 2.18
CA PHE A 52 -20.69 -2.32 1.84
C PHE A 52 -20.02 -0.98 2.13
N TYR A 53 -19.04 -0.96 3.04
CA TYR A 53 -18.21 0.21 3.32
C TYR A 53 -17.59 0.75 2.02
N PHE A 54 -16.98 -0.12 1.21
CA PHE A 54 -16.29 0.24 -0.04
C PHE A 54 -17.23 0.77 -1.15
N ILE A 55 -18.52 0.39 -1.15
CA ILE A 55 -19.49 0.92 -2.13
C ILE A 55 -19.75 2.41 -1.90
N ASN A 56 -19.67 2.86 -0.65
CA ASN A 56 -20.18 4.16 -0.27
C ASN A 56 -19.11 5.26 -0.27
N PHE A 57 -17.89 4.99 -0.74
CA PHE A 57 -16.82 5.99 -0.86
C PHE A 57 -17.23 7.25 -1.64
N LYS A 58 -18.21 7.14 -2.54
CA LYS A 58 -18.79 8.27 -3.28
C LYS A 58 -19.32 9.43 -2.41
N VAL A 59 -19.65 9.19 -1.14
CA VAL A 59 -20.16 10.26 -0.24
C VAL A 59 -19.05 10.98 0.52
N VAL A 60 -17.82 10.47 0.44
CA VAL A 60 -16.66 11.01 1.17
C VAL A 60 -16.03 12.11 0.31
N PRO A 61 -15.77 13.31 0.87
CA PRO A 61 -15.06 14.36 0.15
C PRO A 61 -13.68 13.89 -0.32
N ARG A 62 -13.30 14.23 -1.56
CA ARG A 62 -11.99 13.85 -2.14
C ARG A 62 -10.82 14.73 -1.68
N GLU A 63 -11.11 15.78 -0.93
CA GLU A 63 -10.10 16.63 -0.28
C GLU A 63 -10.65 17.09 1.08
N LEU A 64 -9.81 16.97 2.12
CA LEU A 64 -10.11 17.43 3.48
C LEU A 64 -8.85 18.09 4.05
N TYR A 65 -9.01 19.24 4.70
CA TYR A 65 -7.90 19.98 5.32
C TYR A 65 -6.70 20.24 4.37
N GLY A 66 -6.96 20.40 3.06
CA GLY A 66 -5.93 20.58 2.04
C GLY A 66 -5.19 19.30 1.62
N VAL A 67 -5.62 18.13 2.10
CA VAL A 67 -5.06 16.81 1.75
C VAL A 67 -6.02 16.10 0.81
N ARG A 68 -5.52 15.65 -0.35
CA ARG A 68 -6.28 14.80 -1.28
C ARG A 68 -6.43 13.40 -0.73
N LEU A 69 -7.58 12.77 -0.94
CA LEU A 69 -7.89 11.44 -0.42
C LEU A 69 -8.04 10.41 -1.53
N MET A 70 -7.33 9.31 -1.35
CA MET A 70 -7.49 8.07 -2.10
C MET A 70 -8.15 7.04 -1.17
N LEU A 71 -9.28 6.48 -1.59
CA LEU A 71 -10.06 5.53 -0.82
C LEU A 71 -9.94 4.16 -1.48
N GLY A 72 -9.16 3.30 -0.85
CA GLY A 72 -8.80 1.99 -1.37
C GLY A 72 -9.13 0.88 -0.38
N CYS A 73 -8.50 -0.27 -0.63
CA CYS A 73 -8.59 -1.44 0.24
C CYS A 73 -7.23 -2.12 0.27
N GLU A 74 -6.80 -2.55 1.45
CA GLU A 74 -5.78 -3.59 1.55
C GLU A 74 -6.47 -4.95 1.41
N LEU A 75 -6.35 -5.52 0.22
CA LEU A 75 -6.89 -6.80 -0.19
C LEU A 75 -6.02 -7.93 0.34
N ASN A 76 -6.65 -8.97 0.88
CA ASN A 76 -5.95 -10.17 1.30
C ASN A 76 -5.76 -11.09 0.09
N ILE A 77 -4.52 -11.49 -0.18
CA ILE A 77 -4.22 -12.59 -1.11
C ILE A 77 -4.58 -13.90 -0.40
N ILE A 78 -5.46 -14.70 -1.00
CA ILE A 78 -6.07 -15.87 -0.33
C ILE A 78 -5.66 -17.23 -0.89
N ASP A 79 -4.92 -17.27 -1.99
CA ASP A 79 -4.42 -18.52 -2.58
C ASP A 79 -3.13 -18.31 -3.38
N TYR A 80 -2.51 -19.42 -3.80
CA TYR A 80 -1.29 -19.41 -4.60
C TYR A 80 -1.50 -18.95 -6.06
N LEU A 81 -2.74 -18.72 -6.49
CA LEU A 81 -3.07 -18.17 -7.80
C LEU A 81 -3.16 -16.63 -7.77
N GLY A 82 -3.11 -16.02 -6.58
CA GLY A 82 -3.20 -14.58 -6.40
C GLY A 82 -4.63 -14.04 -6.38
N SER A 83 -5.62 -14.88 -6.06
CA SER A 83 -6.99 -14.40 -5.82
C SER A 83 -7.04 -13.47 -4.61
N VAL A 84 -7.98 -12.52 -4.62
CA VAL A 84 -8.21 -11.56 -3.52
C VAL A 84 -9.59 -11.75 -2.89
N ASP A 85 -9.74 -11.37 -1.62
CA ASP A 85 -10.92 -11.62 -0.78
C ASP A 85 -12.02 -10.56 -0.84
N LEU A 86 -12.15 -9.86 -1.96
CA LEU A 86 -13.21 -8.88 -2.18
C LEU A 86 -13.92 -9.12 -3.51
N GLU A 87 -15.25 -9.21 -3.50
CA GLU A 87 -16.00 -9.49 -4.73
C GLU A 87 -15.85 -8.37 -5.77
N PRO A 88 -15.89 -8.69 -7.09
CA PRO A 88 -15.75 -7.70 -8.17
C PRO A 88 -16.69 -6.50 -8.10
N ARG A 89 -17.86 -6.61 -7.45
CA ARG A 89 -18.79 -5.49 -7.29
C ARG A 89 -18.29 -4.40 -6.35
N PHE A 90 -17.49 -4.75 -5.35
CA PHE A 90 -16.93 -3.83 -4.37
C PHE A 90 -15.62 -3.22 -4.88
N LEU A 91 -14.80 -4.04 -5.57
CA LEU A 91 -13.55 -3.63 -6.21
C LEU A 91 -13.72 -2.45 -7.18
N ARG A 92 -14.88 -2.34 -7.85
CA ARG A 92 -15.17 -1.22 -8.78
C ARG A 92 -15.30 0.15 -8.09
N GLY A 93 -15.54 0.18 -6.78
CA GLY A 93 -15.68 1.41 -6.01
C GLY A 93 -14.36 1.96 -5.46
N LEU A 94 -13.28 1.18 -5.54
CA LEU A 94 -11.97 1.56 -5.01
C LEU A 94 -11.24 2.49 -5.97
N ASP A 95 -10.51 3.47 -5.42
CA ASP A 95 -9.61 4.30 -6.22
C ASP A 95 -8.33 3.54 -6.59
N PHE A 96 -7.89 2.63 -5.72
CA PHE A 96 -6.78 1.70 -5.90
C PHE A 96 -6.85 0.57 -4.87
N GLY A 97 -6.07 -0.50 -5.08
CA GLY A 97 -5.92 -1.57 -4.12
C GLY A 97 -4.46 -1.88 -3.81
N ILE A 98 -4.22 -2.24 -2.55
CA ILE A 98 -2.99 -2.85 -2.07
C ILE A 98 -3.27 -4.34 -1.92
N ALA A 99 -2.45 -5.23 -2.49
CA ALA A 99 -2.60 -6.67 -2.26
C ALA A 99 -1.47 -7.18 -1.36
N SER A 100 -1.85 -7.83 -0.27
CA SER A 100 -0.93 -8.24 0.78
C SER A 100 -1.20 -9.69 1.20
N ILE A 101 -0.18 -10.36 1.74
CA ILE A 101 -0.34 -11.66 2.40
C ILE A 101 -0.48 -11.41 3.91
N HIS A 102 -1.56 -11.91 4.50
CA HIS A 102 -1.78 -11.88 5.95
C HIS A 102 -1.97 -13.28 6.49
N ASP A 103 -1.30 -13.58 7.61
CA ASP A 103 -1.33 -14.88 8.29
C ASP A 103 -2.75 -15.45 8.54
N PRO A 104 -3.78 -14.66 8.90
CA PRO A 104 -5.14 -15.17 9.06
C PRO A 104 -5.81 -15.61 7.75
N CYS A 105 -5.36 -15.09 6.60
CA CYS A 105 -6.03 -15.25 5.31
C CYS A 105 -5.25 -16.16 4.35
N PHE A 106 -4.00 -16.48 4.66
CA PHE A 106 -3.09 -17.18 3.77
C PHE A 106 -2.20 -18.16 4.53
N THR A 107 -2.14 -19.40 4.04
CA THR A 107 -1.20 -20.39 4.56
C THR A 107 0.10 -20.32 3.77
N SER A 108 1.21 -20.02 4.46
CA SER A 108 2.55 -19.96 3.83
C SER A 108 2.89 -21.30 3.16
N GLY A 109 3.29 -21.22 1.88
CA GLY A 109 3.70 -22.36 1.07
C GLY A 109 5.22 -22.38 0.83
N THR A 110 5.61 -23.03 -0.26
CA THR A 110 6.98 -22.91 -0.79
C THR A 110 7.26 -21.49 -1.29
N VAL A 111 8.54 -21.14 -1.42
CA VAL A 111 8.96 -19.86 -2.02
C VAL A 111 8.28 -19.62 -3.37
N ALA A 112 8.25 -20.63 -4.24
CA ALA A 112 7.59 -20.54 -5.54
C ALA A 112 6.07 -20.30 -5.45
N GLN A 113 5.40 -20.91 -4.47
CA GLN A 113 3.96 -20.71 -4.24
C GLN A 113 3.65 -19.31 -3.70
N ASN A 114 4.42 -18.84 -2.73
CA ASN A 114 4.25 -17.49 -2.17
C ASN A 114 4.53 -16.43 -3.24
N THR A 115 5.60 -16.61 -4.03
CA THR A 115 5.89 -15.74 -5.18
C THR A 115 4.74 -15.78 -6.21
N SER A 116 4.23 -16.97 -6.56
CA SER A 116 3.11 -17.10 -7.50
C SER A 116 1.85 -16.36 -7.04
N ALA A 117 1.59 -16.34 -5.72
CA ALA A 117 0.48 -15.61 -5.13
C ALA A 117 0.57 -14.09 -5.42
N TYR A 118 1.72 -13.47 -5.16
CA TYR A 118 1.94 -12.06 -5.48
C TYR A 118 1.87 -11.79 -6.99
N LEU A 119 2.49 -12.64 -7.81
CA LEU A 119 2.47 -12.51 -9.28
C LEU A 119 1.06 -12.58 -9.85
N GLY A 120 0.21 -13.44 -9.28
CA GLY A 120 -1.19 -13.52 -9.64
C GLY A 120 -1.98 -12.27 -9.24
N ALA A 121 -1.73 -11.75 -8.04
CA ALA A 121 -2.39 -10.56 -7.53
C ALA A 121 -2.03 -9.30 -8.34
N MET A 122 -0.78 -9.16 -8.79
CA MET A 122 -0.32 -8.05 -9.64
C MET A 122 -1.11 -7.93 -10.96
N LYS A 123 -1.64 -9.04 -11.48
CA LYS A 123 -2.44 -9.06 -12.72
C LYS A 123 -3.86 -8.57 -12.52
N HIS A 124 -4.29 -8.40 -11.27
CA HIS A 124 -5.64 -7.96 -10.98
C HIS A 124 -5.76 -6.44 -11.21
N PRO A 125 -6.74 -5.96 -12.01
CA PRO A 125 -6.80 -4.56 -12.45
C PRO A 125 -7.04 -3.55 -11.31
N SER A 126 -7.51 -4.02 -10.15
CA SER A 126 -7.67 -3.21 -8.94
C SER A 126 -6.45 -3.21 -8.03
N VAL A 127 -5.35 -3.87 -8.38
CA VAL A 127 -4.12 -3.90 -7.58
C VAL A 127 -3.10 -2.97 -8.21
N GLN A 128 -2.64 -1.98 -7.44
CA GLN A 128 -1.62 -1.01 -7.87
C GLN A 128 -0.37 -1.07 -6.99
N ILE A 129 -0.48 -1.70 -5.82
CA ILE A 129 0.60 -1.83 -4.84
C ILE A 129 0.59 -3.27 -4.31
N ILE A 130 1.76 -3.87 -4.17
CA ILE A 130 1.96 -5.03 -3.30
C ILE A 130 2.41 -4.54 -1.93
N GLY A 131 1.59 -4.81 -0.91
CA GLY A 131 1.85 -4.40 0.47
C GLY A 131 2.82 -5.34 1.16
N HIS A 132 3.72 -4.73 1.96
CA HIS A 132 4.71 -5.37 2.85
C HIS A 132 5.17 -6.78 2.43
N PRO A 133 5.77 -6.96 1.24
CA PRO A 133 6.28 -8.26 0.80
C PRO A 133 7.59 -8.68 1.52
N ASP A 134 7.90 -8.06 2.66
CA ASP A 134 9.12 -8.25 3.45
C ASP A 134 9.02 -9.33 4.51
N ASP A 135 7.82 -9.85 4.77
CA ASP A 135 7.63 -10.76 5.89
C ASP A 135 8.20 -12.16 5.61
N GLY A 136 9.32 -12.49 6.27
CA GLY A 136 10.00 -13.77 6.16
C GLY A 136 9.20 -14.98 6.66
N ARG A 137 8.00 -14.79 7.22
CA ARG A 137 7.01 -15.88 7.40
C ARG A 137 6.48 -16.41 6.04
N PHE A 138 6.52 -15.57 5.00
CA PHE A 138 6.08 -15.86 3.64
C PHE A 138 7.24 -15.62 2.66
N PRO A 139 8.30 -16.45 2.70
CA PRO A 139 9.49 -16.21 1.90
C PRO A 139 9.16 -16.23 0.40
N VAL A 140 9.77 -15.32 -0.35
CA VAL A 140 9.57 -15.14 -1.81
C VAL A 140 10.90 -15.04 -2.53
N ASP A 141 10.89 -15.39 -3.82
CA ASP A 141 11.94 -15.00 -4.75
C ASP A 141 11.77 -13.51 -5.11
N TYR A 142 12.61 -12.66 -4.49
CA TYR A 142 12.57 -11.22 -4.69
C TYR A 142 12.95 -10.79 -6.11
N GLU A 143 13.83 -11.50 -6.82
CA GLU A 143 14.21 -11.09 -8.18
C GLU A 143 13.03 -11.29 -9.13
N THR A 144 12.35 -12.43 -9.00
CA THR A 144 11.11 -12.71 -9.72
C THR A 144 10.02 -11.71 -9.35
N LEU A 145 9.84 -11.39 -8.06
CA LEU A 145 8.84 -10.41 -7.59
C LEU A 145 9.09 -9.02 -8.18
N VAL A 146 10.33 -8.51 -8.11
CA VAL A 146 10.71 -7.18 -8.58
C VAL A 146 10.57 -7.04 -10.09
N CYS A 147 10.93 -8.09 -10.86
CA CYS A 147 10.74 -8.09 -12.30
C CYS A 147 9.26 -8.08 -12.67
N ALA A 148 8.44 -8.90 -12.01
CA ALA A 148 7.00 -8.95 -12.25
C ALA A 148 6.31 -7.62 -11.92
N ALA A 149 6.65 -7.00 -10.78
CA ALA A 149 6.10 -5.70 -10.39
C ALA A 149 6.35 -4.63 -11.47
N LYS A 150 7.55 -4.64 -12.07
CA LYS A 150 7.89 -3.75 -13.17
C LYS A 150 7.10 -4.04 -14.44
N GLU A 151 6.95 -5.32 -14.80
CA GLU A 151 6.24 -5.75 -16.02
C GLU A 151 4.74 -5.46 -15.96
N GLU A 152 4.12 -5.76 -14.81
CA GLU A 152 2.68 -5.52 -14.58
C GLU A 152 2.38 -4.08 -14.17
N HIS A 153 3.43 -3.24 -14.03
CA HIS A 153 3.33 -1.83 -13.65
C HIS A 153 2.61 -1.62 -12.31
N VAL A 154 3.08 -2.37 -11.29
CA VAL A 154 2.61 -2.38 -9.91
C VAL A 154 3.76 -1.92 -8.99
N LEU A 155 3.45 -1.13 -7.96
CA LEU A 155 4.43 -0.66 -6.98
C LEU A 155 4.74 -1.73 -5.93
N LEU A 156 5.99 -1.77 -5.46
CA LEU A 156 6.37 -2.53 -4.26
C LEU A 156 6.47 -1.59 -3.07
N GLU A 157 5.79 -1.93 -1.99
CA GLU A 157 5.78 -1.15 -0.75
C GLU A 157 7.03 -1.40 0.10
N VAL A 158 7.62 -0.32 0.61
CA VAL A 158 8.53 -0.33 1.77
C VAL A 158 7.78 0.25 2.96
N ASN A 159 7.39 -0.65 3.86
CA ASN A 159 6.44 -0.41 4.93
C ASN A 159 7.18 -0.07 6.22
N SER A 160 6.89 1.09 6.81
CA SER A 160 7.57 1.53 8.02
C SER A 160 7.11 0.80 9.29
N SER A 161 5.90 0.24 9.31
CA SER A 161 5.42 -0.63 10.38
C SER A 161 6.20 -1.96 10.40
N SER A 162 6.54 -2.52 9.24
CA SER A 162 7.38 -3.74 9.14
C SER A 162 8.70 -3.60 9.88
N LEU A 163 9.33 -2.42 9.79
CA LEU A 163 10.64 -2.12 10.37
C LEU A 163 10.57 -1.72 11.85
N HIS A 164 9.37 -1.67 12.45
CA HIS A 164 9.23 -1.37 13.87
C HIS A 164 9.83 -2.51 14.73
N PRO A 165 10.59 -2.23 15.81
CA PRO A 165 11.18 -3.29 16.65
C PRO A 165 10.17 -4.24 17.33
N GLN A 166 8.91 -3.84 17.37
CA GLN A 166 7.79 -4.64 17.91
C GLN A 166 6.95 -5.30 16.80
N SER A 167 7.35 -5.17 15.54
CA SER A 167 6.72 -5.85 14.41
C SER A 167 6.82 -7.36 14.58
N ASN A 168 5.77 -8.08 14.18
CA ASN A 168 5.75 -9.53 14.14
C ASN A 168 6.27 -10.10 12.80
N ARG A 169 6.51 -9.25 11.80
CA ARG A 169 7.07 -9.66 10.49
C ARG A 169 8.51 -10.10 10.69
N LYS A 170 8.90 -11.25 10.15
CA LYS A 170 10.24 -11.82 10.37
C LYS A 170 11.23 -11.30 9.34
N ASN A 171 12.43 -10.91 9.78
CA ASN A 171 13.55 -10.53 8.90
C ASN A 171 13.21 -9.39 7.91
N ALA A 172 12.29 -8.49 8.30
CA ALA A 172 11.82 -7.40 7.45
C ALA A 172 12.97 -6.55 6.89
N HIS A 173 13.94 -6.20 7.74
CA HIS A 173 15.10 -5.39 7.36
C HIS A 173 15.93 -6.09 6.28
N GLU A 174 16.35 -7.34 6.51
CA GLU A 174 17.19 -8.09 5.58
C GLU A 174 16.49 -8.37 4.24
N ASN A 175 15.18 -8.65 4.31
CA ASN A 175 14.36 -8.88 3.14
C ASN A 175 14.19 -7.61 2.31
N TYR A 176 13.96 -6.46 2.94
CA TYR A 176 13.90 -5.20 2.22
C TYR A 176 15.25 -4.80 1.63
N LEU A 177 16.39 -5.04 2.31
CA LEU A 177 17.71 -4.81 1.69
C LEU A 177 17.84 -5.58 0.37
N THR A 178 17.43 -6.85 0.37
CA THR A 178 17.44 -7.70 -0.83
C THR A 178 16.53 -7.14 -1.92
N MET A 179 15.27 -6.80 -1.57
CA MET A 179 14.30 -6.24 -2.51
C MET A 179 14.78 -4.90 -3.10
N LEU A 180 15.33 -4.00 -2.28
CA LEU A 180 15.77 -2.67 -2.69
C LEU A 180 16.96 -2.73 -3.65
N GLU A 181 17.95 -3.59 -3.39
CA GLU A 181 19.07 -3.77 -4.34
C GLU A 181 18.61 -4.32 -5.69
N LEU A 182 17.60 -5.21 -5.69
CA LEU A 182 16.97 -5.69 -6.92
C LEU A 182 16.16 -4.59 -7.60
N CYS A 183 15.40 -3.77 -6.87
CA CYS A 183 14.70 -2.62 -7.44
C CYS A 183 15.68 -1.63 -8.09
N LYS A 184 16.86 -1.38 -7.49
CA LYS A 184 17.94 -0.59 -8.10
C LYS A 184 18.43 -1.21 -9.40
N LYS A 185 18.78 -2.49 -9.36
CA LYS A 185 19.29 -3.25 -10.53
C LYS A 185 18.29 -3.24 -11.69
N HIS A 186 17.01 -3.45 -11.40
CA HIS A 186 15.96 -3.57 -12.41
C HIS A 186 15.25 -2.26 -12.73
N LYS A 187 15.57 -1.16 -12.03
CA LYS A 187 14.90 0.15 -12.15
C LYS A 187 13.39 0.05 -11.91
N THR A 188 13.02 -0.62 -10.81
CA THR A 188 11.64 -0.79 -10.38
C THR A 188 11.33 0.25 -9.30
N SER A 189 10.24 0.99 -9.48
CA SER A 189 9.81 2.02 -8.52
C SER A 189 9.22 1.40 -7.25
N ILE A 190 9.38 2.09 -6.14
CA ILE A 190 8.81 1.74 -4.85
C ILE A 190 7.89 2.85 -4.33
N VAL A 191 7.05 2.48 -3.36
CA VAL A 191 6.27 3.40 -2.54
C VAL A 191 6.65 3.19 -1.07
N LEU A 192 6.73 4.28 -0.32
CA LEU A 192 6.95 4.29 1.12
C LEU A 192 5.61 4.51 1.79
N ASP A 193 5.23 3.63 2.71
CA ASP A 193 3.97 3.78 3.42
C ASP A 193 4.12 3.48 4.90
N SER A 194 3.24 4.08 5.70
CA SER A 194 3.32 3.96 7.16
C SER A 194 2.66 2.70 7.68
N ASP A 195 1.60 2.21 7.01
CA ASP A 195 0.69 1.18 7.51
C ASP A 195 0.09 1.62 8.87
N ALA A 196 -0.27 2.91 8.92
CA ALA A 196 -0.70 3.56 10.15
C ALA A 196 -2.07 3.03 10.59
N HIS A 197 -2.07 2.45 11.79
CA HIS A 197 -3.27 2.07 12.54
C HIS A 197 -3.66 3.11 13.62
N CYS A 198 -2.86 4.16 13.74
CA CYS A 198 -3.06 5.29 14.64
C CYS A 198 -2.58 6.55 13.91
N GLU A 199 -3.28 7.67 14.12
CA GLU A 199 -2.97 8.93 13.45
C GLU A 199 -1.52 9.37 13.70
N ALA A 200 -0.98 9.02 14.87
CA ALA A 200 0.39 9.33 15.27
C ALA A 200 1.44 8.81 14.26
N ASP A 201 1.17 7.71 13.57
CA ASP A 201 2.08 7.10 12.58
C ASP A 201 1.80 7.50 11.13
N VAL A 202 0.71 8.23 10.84
CA VAL A 202 0.42 8.72 9.48
C VAL A 202 1.62 9.50 8.95
N GLY A 203 2.12 9.14 7.76
CA GLY A 203 3.30 9.74 7.13
C GLY A 203 4.62 9.50 7.87
N ASN A 204 4.66 8.65 8.89
CA ASN A 204 5.89 8.33 9.62
C ASN A 204 6.74 7.32 8.86
N HIS A 205 7.44 7.78 7.83
CA HIS A 205 8.31 6.94 7.00
C HIS A 205 9.76 6.88 7.49
N SER A 206 10.04 7.31 8.73
CA SER A 206 11.40 7.46 9.26
C SER A 206 12.25 6.19 9.13
N ARG A 207 11.66 5.03 9.40
CA ARG A 207 12.35 3.73 9.33
C ARG A 207 12.64 3.31 7.89
N ALA A 208 11.67 3.47 7.00
CA ALA A 208 11.88 3.24 5.57
C ALA A 208 12.97 4.19 5.01
N TYR A 209 13.01 5.44 5.46
CA TYR A 209 14.06 6.38 5.08
C TYR A 209 15.46 5.95 5.50
N ASP A 210 15.62 5.46 6.73
CA ASP A 210 16.92 5.00 7.19
C ASP A 210 17.40 3.81 6.38
N LEU A 211 16.49 2.91 5.98
CA LEU A 211 16.80 1.81 5.08
C LEU A 211 17.19 2.29 3.67
N LEU A 212 16.46 3.26 3.09
CA LEU A 212 16.83 3.81 1.78
C LEU A 212 18.21 4.46 1.78
N LYS A 213 18.60 5.11 2.89
CA LYS A 213 19.96 5.68 3.04
C LYS A 213 21.02 4.59 3.12
N GLU A 214 20.73 3.48 3.81
CA GLU A 214 21.67 2.35 3.95
C GLU A 214 22.08 1.76 2.60
N VAL A 215 21.13 1.66 1.66
CA VAL A 215 21.36 1.12 0.32
C VAL A 215 21.62 2.18 -0.75
N ASP A 216 21.75 3.46 -0.38
CA ASP A 216 21.85 4.59 -1.33
C ASP A 216 20.80 4.49 -2.45
N PHE A 217 19.52 4.39 -2.05
CA PHE A 217 18.42 4.14 -2.99
C PHE A 217 18.14 5.38 -3.85
N PRO A 218 18.03 5.24 -5.19
CA PRO A 218 17.81 6.35 -6.10
C PRO A 218 16.44 7.02 -5.88
N GLU A 219 16.46 8.32 -5.58
CA GLU A 219 15.24 9.12 -5.33
C GLU A 219 14.30 9.14 -6.55
N GLU A 220 14.82 8.97 -7.77
CA GLU A 220 13.98 8.89 -8.98
C GLU A 220 13.01 7.70 -8.95
N LEU A 221 13.36 6.60 -8.27
CA LEU A 221 12.53 5.40 -8.14
C LEU A 221 11.55 5.46 -6.96
N VAL A 222 11.57 6.52 -6.14
CA VAL A 222 10.61 6.70 -5.03
C VAL A 222 9.45 7.57 -5.48
N VAL A 223 8.24 7.00 -5.52
CA VAL A 223 7.05 7.73 -6.02
C VAL A 223 6.53 8.78 -5.04
N ASN A 224 6.82 8.63 -3.73
CA ASN A 224 6.38 9.57 -2.69
C ASN A 224 6.83 11.01 -2.90
N THR A 225 7.82 11.21 -3.77
CA THR A 225 8.39 12.52 -4.11
C THR A 225 7.53 13.39 -5.03
N SER A 226 6.55 12.80 -5.74
CA SER A 226 5.74 13.50 -6.73
C SER A 226 4.39 12.82 -6.95
N LEU A 227 3.32 13.62 -6.98
CA LEU A 227 1.97 13.12 -7.29
C LEU A 227 1.90 12.57 -8.72
N GLU A 228 2.66 13.14 -9.66
CA GLU A 228 2.74 12.68 -11.04
C GLU A 228 3.41 11.31 -11.15
N LYS A 229 4.46 11.04 -10.35
CA LYS A 229 5.07 9.71 -10.26
C LYS A 229 4.06 8.68 -9.76
N ALA A 230 3.37 8.96 -8.65
CA ALA A 230 2.35 8.06 -8.12
C ALA A 230 1.17 7.89 -9.10
N ALA A 231 0.74 8.96 -9.77
CA ALA A 231 -0.34 8.95 -10.76
C ALA A 231 -0.01 8.09 -11.99
N SER A 232 1.28 7.90 -12.30
CA SER A 232 1.67 6.98 -13.39
C SER A 232 1.29 5.53 -13.10
N TYR A 233 1.17 5.14 -11.82
CA TYR A 233 0.76 3.80 -11.38
C TYR A 233 -0.72 3.74 -10.96
N ILE A 234 -1.30 4.86 -10.53
CA ILE A 234 -2.66 4.91 -9.98
C ILE A 234 -3.58 5.74 -10.89
N PRO A 235 -4.39 5.09 -11.75
CA PRO A 235 -5.22 5.80 -12.74
C PRO A 235 -6.23 6.77 -12.14
N CYS A 236 -6.77 6.48 -10.95
CA CYS A 236 -7.70 7.40 -10.29
C CYS A 236 -7.00 8.71 -9.88
N LEU A 237 -5.78 8.63 -9.35
CA LEU A 237 -4.97 9.80 -9.02
C LEU A 237 -4.65 10.62 -10.28
N ALA A 238 -4.29 9.96 -11.39
CA ALA A 238 -4.07 10.65 -12.66
C ALA A 238 -5.30 11.46 -13.10
N LYS A 239 -6.50 10.87 -13.00
CA LYS A 239 -7.76 11.57 -13.29
C LYS A 239 -7.96 12.77 -12.36
N MET A 240 -7.75 12.60 -11.05
CA MET A 240 -7.86 13.69 -10.07
C MET A 240 -6.94 14.87 -10.38
N LEU A 241 -5.70 14.60 -10.80
CA LEU A 241 -4.74 15.67 -11.16
C LEU A 241 -5.14 16.38 -12.46
N THR A 242 -5.66 15.67 -13.45
CA THR A 242 -6.11 16.27 -14.73
C THR A 242 -7.42 17.06 -14.61
N ALA A 243 -8.30 16.68 -13.68
CA ALA A 243 -9.62 17.30 -13.52
C ALA A 243 -9.61 18.64 -12.76
N GLY A 244 -8.48 19.03 -12.13
CA GLY A 244 -8.31 20.35 -11.53
C GLY A 244 -9.02 20.61 -10.19
N GLY A 245 -9.56 19.60 -9.50
CA GLY A 245 -10.30 19.74 -8.23
C GLY A 245 -11.60 18.93 -8.23
N PRO A 246 -12.24 18.69 -7.06
CA PRO A 246 -13.03 17.49 -6.82
C PRO A 246 -14.27 17.40 -7.71
N ALA A 247 -14.29 16.38 -8.57
CA ALA A 247 -15.51 15.93 -9.22
C ALA A 247 -16.37 15.20 -8.18
N ASN A 248 -17.15 15.99 -7.44
CA ASN A 248 -18.34 15.49 -6.76
C ASN A 248 -19.51 15.62 -7.73
N ASP A 249 -19.58 14.71 -8.71
CA ASP A 249 -20.79 14.50 -9.52
C ASP A 249 -21.35 13.10 -9.24
#